data_AF-A0A0D2LWT5-F1
#
_entry.id   AF-A0A0D2LWT5-F1
#
_cell.length_a   1.000
_cell.length_b   1.000
_cell.length_c   1.000
_cell.angle_alpha   90.00
_cell.angle_beta   90.00
_cell.angle_gamma   90.00
#
_symmetry.space_group_name_H-M   'P 1'
#
loop_
_entity.id
_entity.type
_entity.pdbx_description
1 polymer ?
#
loop_
_entity_poly.entity_id
_entity_poly.type
_entity_poly.pdbx_seq_one_letter_code
_entity_poly.pdbx_strand_id
1 'polypeptide(L)'
;MALSAHQSRVGLRANSSSICSRRALVVRATATMEAKTTRNGVGVENYISEVPETLTRPDLDTPDTMRFRFEKMIREAQDSICAAIEEIDGTKFRQDAWVRNEGGGGITRVIQDGNVWEKAGVNVSVVYGSMPAEAYRAASSNPELMAKIKAAGNSRGAVRRR
;
A
#
# COMPACT_ATOMS: atom_id res chain seq x y z
N MET A 1 26.21 -83.96 0.23
CA MET A 1 25.79 -83.09 -0.89
C MET A 1 26.53 -81.76 -0.77
N ALA A 2 27.20 -81.35 -1.85
CA ALA A 2 27.48 -79.99 -2.35
C ALA A 2 27.59 -78.81 -1.34
N LEU A 3 28.74 -78.13 -1.21
CA LEU A 3 29.33 -77.09 -2.09
C LEU A 3 28.88 -75.65 -1.77
N SER A 4 29.90 -74.79 -1.63
CA SER A 4 29.99 -73.38 -2.06
C SER A 4 29.47 -72.24 -1.17
N ALA A 5 30.29 -71.18 -1.18
CA ALA A 5 30.28 -69.92 -0.47
C ALA A 5 29.38 -68.84 -1.10
N HIS A 6 29.04 -67.76 -0.37
CA HIS A 6 29.45 -66.36 -0.70
C HIS A 6 28.97 -65.28 0.31
N GLN A 7 29.80 -64.23 0.40
CA GLN A 7 29.85 -62.95 1.15
C GLN A 7 28.58 -62.20 1.64
N SER A 8 28.78 -61.30 2.62
CA SER A 8 28.06 -60.02 2.78
C SER A 8 28.84 -58.95 3.56
N ARG A 9 28.44 -57.68 3.36
CA ARG A 9 29.20 -56.40 3.29
C ARG A 9 29.61 -55.71 4.61
N VAL A 10 30.63 -54.86 4.44
CA VAL A 10 31.26 -53.88 5.35
C VAL A 10 30.37 -52.65 5.58
N GLY A 11 30.32 -52.16 6.83
CA GLY A 11 29.81 -50.83 7.19
C GLY A 11 30.86 -50.04 7.98
N LEU A 12 31.17 -48.81 7.57
CA LEU A 12 32.05 -47.89 8.29
C LEU A 12 31.29 -46.60 8.60
N ARG A 13 31.16 -46.27 9.89
CA ARG A 13 30.71 -44.97 10.41
C ARG A 13 31.94 -44.10 10.68
N ALA A 14 31.88 -42.83 10.26
CA ALA A 14 32.92 -41.84 10.50
C ALA A 14 32.58 -40.91 11.69
N ASN A 15 33.64 -40.37 12.27
CA ASN A 15 33.79 -39.81 13.61
C ASN A 15 33.66 -38.26 13.64
N SER A 16 33.59 -37.78 14.88
CA SER A 16 33.27 -36.46 15.43
C SER A 16 34.26 -35.28 15.21
N SER A 17 33.69 -34.05 15.32
CA SER A 17 34.24 -32.76 15.84
C SER A 17 35.54 -32.18 15.21
N SER A 18 35.78 -30.87 15.08
CA SER A 18 35.09 -29.61 15.40
C SER A 18 35.99 -28.45 14.90
N ILE A 19 35.42 -27.25 14.80
CA ILE A 19 36.08 -25.93 14.70
C ILE A 19 36.58 -25.54 13.28
N CYS A 20 35.74 -24.80 12.56
CA CYS A 20 36.20 -23.81 11.58
C CYS A 20 35.32 -22.56 11.68
N SER A 21 35.93 -21.47 12.14
CA SER A 21 35.34 -20.13 12.29
C SER A 21 34.78 -19.63 10.94
N ARG A 22 33.46 -19.43 10.86
CA ARG A 22 32.82 -18.62 9.81
C ARG A 22 32.26 -17.37 10.44
N ARG A 23 32.96 -16.26 10.23
CA ARG A 23 32.48 -14.90 10.48
C ARG A 23 31.23 -14.69 9.62
N ALA A 24 30.08 -14.48 10.27
CA ALA A 24 28.85 -14.07 9.62
C ALA A 24 29.03 -12.63 9.08
N LEU A 25 28.98 -12.46 7.76
CA LEU A 25 28.81 -11.16 7.15
C LEU A 25 27.32 -11.02 6.79
N VAL A 26 26.58 -10.38 7.69
CA VAL A 26 25.23 -9.88 7.42
C VAL A 26 25.40 -8.66 6.52
N VAL A 27 25.32 -8.84 5.20
CA VAL A 27 25.09 -7.71 4.29
C VAL A 27 23.58 -7.52 4.21
N ARG A 28 23.10 -6.52 4.95
CA ARG A 28 21.78 -5.93 4.75
C ARG A 28 21.72 -5.40 3.32
N ALA A 29 21.09 -6.14 2.41
CA ALA A 29 20.67 -5.59 1.14
C ALA A 29 19.51 -4.63 1.44
N THR A 30 19.83 -3.33 1.46
CA THR A 30 18.85 -2.25 1.47
C THR A 30 17.95 -2.40 0.25
N ALA A 31 16.65 -2.60 0.46
CA ALA A 31 15.67 -2.58 -0.61
C ALA A 31 15.78 -1.27 -1.39
N THR A 32 16.14 -1.37 -2.66
CA THR A 32 16.11 -0.26 -3.62
C THR A 32 14.66 0.13 -3.84
N MET A 33 14.28 1.32 -3.36
CA MET A 33 12.98 1.92 -3.69
C MET A 33 13.01 2.40 -5.14
N GLU A 34 12.20 1.78 -5.99
CA GLU A 34 11.94 2.30 -7.34
C GLU A 34 10.80 3.33 -7.27
N ALA A 35 11.18 4.60 -7.15
CA ALA A 35 10.23 5.72 -7.18
C ALA A 35 9.78 6.02 -8.62
N LYS A 36 8.61 5.50 -9.01
CA LYS A 36 8.00 5.80 -10.31
C LYS A 36 7.39 7.21 -10.26
N THR A 37 8.17 8.19 -10.72
CA THR A 37 7.77 9.62 -10.75
C THR A 37 6.78 9.88 -11.89
N THR A 38 5.52 10.19 -11.56
CA THR A 38 4.53 10.64 -12.55
C THR A 38 4.39 12.16 -12.50
N ARG A 39 4.67 12.84 -13.62
CA ARG A 39 4.69 14.31 -13.76
C ARG A 39 3.28 14.93 -13.77
N ASN A 40 2.54 14.90 -12.68
CA ASN A 40 1.22 15.56 -12.62
C ASN A 40 0.91 16.07 -11.21
N GLY A 41 1.65 17.05 -10.66
CA GLY A 41 1.24 17.84 -9.47
C GLY A 41 0.80 17.08 -8.22
N VAL A 42 1.02 15.77 -8.17
CA VAL A 42 0.64 14.82 -7.15
C VAL A 42 1.97 14.25 -6.69
N GLY A 43 2.31 14.48 -5.42
CA GLY A 43 3.58 14.07 -4.83
C GLY A 43 3.89 12.59 -5.06
N VAL A 44 5.19 12.26 -5.00
CA VAL A 44 5.70 10.90 -5.23
C VAL A 44 4.99 9.91 -4.31
N GLU A 45 4.42 8.87 -4.91
CA GLU A 45 3.83 7.74 -4.19
C GLU A 45 4.95 6.77 -3.80
N ASN A 46 5.04 6.49 -2.50
CA ASN A 46 5.99 5.53 -1.94
C ASN A 46 5.22 4.26 -1.60
N TYR A 47 5.53 3.16 -2.28
CA TYR A 47 4.95 1.86 -2.00
C TYR A 47 5.56 1.26 -0.73
N ILE A 48 4.70 0.72 0.13
CA ILE A 48 5.07 0.06 1.38
C ILE A 48 4.71 -1.41 1.29
N SER A 49 5.57 -2.27 1.82
CA SER A 49 5.34 -3.73 1.88
C SER A 49 4.24 -4.13 2.87
N GLU A 50 4.04 -3.33 3.92
CA GLU A 50 3.08 -3.59 5.00
C GLU A 50 2.00 -2.52 5.02
N VAL A 51 0.75 -2.95 5.18
CA VAL A 51 -0.39 -2.03 5.25
C VAL A 51 -0.41 -1.35 6.61
N PRO A 52 -0.44 -0.01 6.67
CA PRO A 52 -0.57 0.69 7.93
C PRO A 52 -1.94 0.43 8.56
N GLU A 53 -1.98 0.31 9.88
CA GLU A 53 -3.22 0.12 10.66
C GLU A 53 -4.24 1.23 10.40
N THR A 54 -3.78 2.44 10.09
CA THR A 54 -4.62 3.62 9.90
C THR A 54 -4.01 4.52 8.81
N LEU A 55 -4.84 5.03 7.90
CA LEU A 55 -4.48 5.98 6.84
C LEU A 55 -4.72 7.43 7.25
N THR A 56 -5.53 7.68 8.29
CA THR A 56 -5.78 9.01 8.85
C THR A 56 -4.57 9.60 9.58
N ARG A 57 -4.65 10.88 9.96
CA ARG A 57 -3.53 11.57 10.62
C ARG A 57 -3.48 11.17 12.10
N PRO A 58 -2.39 10.55 12.58
CA PRO A 58 -2.33 10.07 13.96
C PRO A 58 -2.47 11.19 15.00
N ASP A 59 -2.02 12.40 14.68
CA ASP A 59 -2.02 13.53 15.62
C ASP A 59 -3.38 14.24 15.75
N LEU A 60 -4.27 14.09 14.75
CA LEU A 60 -5.50 14.88 14.64
C LEU A 60 -6.77 14.03 14.66
N ASP A 61 -6.68 12.79 14.19
CA ASP A 61 -7.83 11.92 14.00
C ASP A 61 -7.88 10.89 15.13
N THR A 62 -8.64 11.21 16.18
CA THR A 62 -8.94 10.27 17.27
C THR A 62 -10.09 9.33 16.87
N PRO A 63 -10.29 8.20 17.58
CA PRO A 63 -11.37 7.24 17.27
C PRO A 63 -12.79 7.82 17.26
N ASP A 64 -12.99 8.95 17.92
CA ASP A 64 -14.28 9.66 17.95
C ASP A 64 -14.50 10.60 16.77
N THR A 65 -13.46 10.89 16.00
CA THR A 65 -13.60 11.72 14.81
C THR A 65 -14.37 10.99 13.71
N MET A 66 -15.22 11.75 13.01
CA MET A 66 -15.95 11.23 11.85
C MET A 66 -15.02 10.67 10.77
N ARG A 67 -13.83 11.25 10.60
CA ARG A 67 -12.83 10.79 9.62
C ARG A 67 -12.30 9.40 9.94
N PHE A 68 -11.95 9.15 11.20
CA PHE A 68 -11.50 7.83 11.63
C PHE A 68 -12.59 6.76 11.48
N ARG A 69 -13.82 7.07 11.93
CA ARG A 69 -14.97 6.16 11.81
C ARG A 69 -15.28 5.83 10.36
N PHE A 70 -15.22 6.83 9.48
CA PHE A 70 -15.46 6.66 8.06
C PHE A 70 -14.36 5.85 7.36
N GLU A 71 -13.09 6.07 7.72
CA GLU A 71 -11.98 5.25 7.23
C GLU A 71 -12.21 3.78 7.57
N LYS A 72 -12.51 3.49 8.85
CA LYS A 72 -12.75 2.13 9.32
C LYS A 72 -13.90 1.47 8.56
N MET A 73 -15.03 2.17 8.42
CA MET A 73 -16.19 1.67 7.68
C MET A 73 -15.86 1.34 6.22
N ILE A 74 -15.09 2.19 5.53
CA ILE A 74 -14.71 1.95 4.13
C ILE A 74 -13.73 0.78 4.01
N ARG A 75 -12.78 0.63 4.95
CA ARG A 75 -11.87 -0.51 4.97
C ARG A 75 -12.62 -1.83 5.16
N GLU A 76 -13.56 -1.88 6.10
CA GLU A 76 -14.45 -3.04 6.30
C GLU A 76 -15.26 -3.35 5.03
N ALA A 77 -15.77 -2.33 4.35
CA ALA A 77 -16.45 -2.51 3.07
C ALA A 77 -15.52 -3.08 1.99
N GLN A 78 -14.30 -2.55 1.85
CA GLN A 78 -13.29 -3.07 0.92
C GLN A 78 -12.99 -4.55 1.21
N ASP A 79 -12.79 -4.92 2.47
CA ASP A 79 -12.52 -6.30 2.87
C ASP A 79 -13.69 -7.23 2.53
N SER A 80 -14.92 -6.82 2.84
CA SER A 80 -16.12 -7.62 2.53
C SER A 80 -16.32 -7.84 1.02
N ILE A 81 -16.09 -6.81 0.20
CA ILE A 81 -16.20 -6.89 -1.26
C ILE A 81 -15.09 -7.77 -1.82
N CYS A 82 -13.86 -7.64 -1.32
CA CYS A 82 -12.74 -8.46 -1.76
C CYS A 82 -13.00 -9.93 -1.43
N ALA A 83 -13.45 -10.25 -0.21
CA ALA A 83 -13.75 -11.63 0.18
C ALA A 83 -14.83 -12.25 -0.72
N ALA A 84 -15.91 -11.52 -1.01
CA ALA A 84 -16.97 -12.00 -1.89
C ALA A 84 -16.49 -12.25 -3.33
N ILE A 85 -15.58 -11.41 -3.84
CA ILE A 85 -15.02 -11.59 -5.18
C ILE A 85 -14.04 -12.77 -5.22
N GLU A 86 -13.19 -12.92 -4.20
CA GLU A 86 -12.25 -14.05 -4.09
C GLU A 86 -12.99 -15.40 -3.99
N GLU A 87 -14.14 -15.45 -3.32
CA GLU A 87 -14.97 -16.66 -3.22
C GLU A 87 -15.51 -17.12 -4.58
N ILE A 88 -15.87 -16.16 -5.46
CA ILE A 88 -16.42 -16.46 -6.79
C ILE A 88 -15.31 -16.77 -7.80
N ASP A 89 -14.22 -16.02 -7.77
CA ASP A 89 -13.14 -16.12 -8.77
C ASP A 89 -12.11 -17.21 -8.46
N GLY A 90 -11.85 -17.46 -7.16
CA GLY A 90 -10.79 -18.35 -6.69
C GLY A 90 -9.38 -17.75 -6.74
N THR A 91 -9.20 -16.58 -7.37
CA THR A 91 -7.94 -15.83 -7.39
C THR A 91 -7.91 -14.82 -6.25
N LYS A 92 -6.74 -14.65 -5.63
CA LYS A 92 -6.54 -13.66 -4.56
C LYS A 92 -6.22 -12.28 -5.10
N PHE A 93 -6.64 -11.24 -4.38
CA PHE A 93 -6.23 -9.88 -4.70
C PHE A 93 -4.74 -9.65 -4.43
N ARG A 94 -4.07 -9.01 -5.38
CA ARG A 94 -2.78 -8.37 -5.13
C ARG A 94 -3.03 -7.04 -4.41
N GLN A 95 -2.47 -6.92 -3.21
CA GLN A 95 -2.60 -5.72 -2.39
C GLN A 95 -1.31 -4.89 -2.45
N ASP A 96 -1.43 -3.66 -2.91
CA ASP A 96 -0.35 -2.67 -2.94
C ASP A 96 -0.75 -1.48 -2.05
N ALA A 97 0.00 -1.24 -0.97
CA ALA A 97 -0.18 -0.07 -0.12
C ALA A 97 0.83 1.02 -0.48
N TRP A 98 0.40 2.27 -0.43
CA TRP A 98 1.25 3.41 -0.75
C TRP A 98 0.92 4.61 0.12
N VAL A 99 1.92 5.47 0.30
CA VAL A 99 1.81 6.73 1.04
C VAL A 99 2.43 7.88 0.25
N ARG A 100 2.00 9.10 0.53
CA ARG A 100 2.58 10.32 -0.07
C ARG A 100 3.23 11.17 1.01
N ASN A 101 4.35 11.82 0.65
CA ASN A 101 5.06 12.74 1.54
C ASN A 101 4.22 13.96 1.91
N GLU A 102 3.36 14.42 1.00
CA GLU A 102 2.47 15.57 1.19
C GLU A 102 1.28 15.26 2.11
N GLY A 103 1.14 13.99 2.50
CA GLY A 103 0.10 13.49 3.37
C GLY A 103 -0.91 12.59 2.65
N GLY A 104 -1.33 11.57 3.39
CA GLY A 104 -2.31 10.58 2.95
C GLY A 104 -1.66 9.33 2.37
N GLY A 105 -2.52 8.46 1.89
CA GLY A 105 -2.13 7.18 1.33
C GLY A 105 -3.34 6.40 0.85
N GLY A 106 -3.09 5.17 0.43
CA GLY A 106 -4.13 4.30 -0.06
C GLY A 106 -3.72 2.85 -0.11
N ILE A 107 -4.73 2.01 -0.29
CA ILE A 107 -4.62 0.58 -0.47
C ILE A 107 -5.33 0.24 -1.76
N THR A 108 -4.56 -0.29 -2.69
CA THR A 108 -5.03 -0.76 -3.98
C THR A 108 -5.05 -2.27 -3.95
N ARG A 109 -6.22 -2.85 -4.23
CA ARG A 109 -6.38 -4.30 -4.38
C ARG A 109 -6.80 -4.58 -5.82
N VAL A 110 -5.99 -5.35 -6.54
CA VAL A 110 -6.24 -5.68 -7.95
C VAL A 110 -6.13 -7.18 -8.19
N ILE A 111 -7.08 -7.72 -8.94
CA ILE A 111 -7.00 -9.03 -9.60
C ILE A 111 -6.70 -8.78 -11.08
N GLN A 112 -5.78 -9.57 -11.63
CA GLN A 112 -5.51 -9.63 -13.06
C GLN A 112 -5.55 -11.08 -13.49
N ASP A 113 -6.07 -11.32 -14.70
CA ASP A 113 -6.13 -12.65 -15.31
C ASP A 113 -6.87 -13.66 -14.40
N GLY A 114 -8.00 -13.22 -13.82
CA GLY A 114 -8.88 -14.07 -13.01
C GLY A 114 -9.69 -15.03 -13.86
N ASN A 115 -10.28 -16.04 -13.21
CA ASN A 115 -11.02 -17.10 -13.89
C ASN A 115 -12.40 -16.62 -14.40
N VAL A 116 -13.03 -15.73 -13.65
CA VAL A 116 -14.30 -15.05 -13.96
C VAL A 116 -14.05 -13.62 -14.41
N TRP A 117 -13.15 -12.91 -13.71
CA TRP A 117 -12.84 -11.50 -14.00
C TRP A 117 -11.51 -11.35 -14.72
N GLU A 118 -11.51 -10.76 -15.93
CA GLU A 118 -10.27 -10.38 -16.63
C GLU A 118 -9.45 -9.39 -15.78
N LYS A 119 -10.13 -8.41 -15.18
CA LYS A 119 -9.53 -7.45 -14.25
C LYS A 119 -10.57 -6.91 -13.27
N ALA A 120 -10.25 -6.96 -11.98
CA ALA A 120 -11.05 -6.34 -10.92
C ALA A 120 -10.16 -5.49 -10.01
N GLY A 121 -10.68 -4.37 -9.52
CA GLY A 121 -9.91 -3.46 -8.68
C GLY A 121 -10.78 -2.75 -7.65
N VAL A 122 -10.40 -2.83 -6.38
CA VAL A 122 -11.04 -2.12 -5.27
C VAL A 122 -10.00 -1.26 -4.59
N ASN A 123 -10.18 0.06 -4.67
CA ASN A 123 -9.22 1.04 -4.19
C ASN A 123 -9.81 1.87 -3.06
N VAL A 124 -9.03 2.04 -1.99
CA VAL A 124 -9.35 2.96 -0.90
C VAL A 124 -8.20 3.94 -0.77
N SER A 125 -8.52 5.23 -0.67
CA SER A 125 -7.53 6.27 -0.45
C SER A 125 -8.03 7.28 0.56
N VAL A 126 -7.14 7.72 1.44
CA VAL A 126 -7.36 8.79 2.39
C VAL A 126 -6.29 9.83 2.09
N VAL A 127 -6.70 10.93 1.45
CA VAL A 127 -5.80 12.00 1.06
C VAL A 127 -6.13 13.23 1.87
N TYR A 128 -5.10 13.88 2.40
CA TYR A 128 -5.24 15.12 3.12
C TYR A 128 -4.14 16.08 2.71
N GLY A 129 -4.49 17.35 2.59
CA GLY A 129 -3.56 18.37 2.11
C GLY A 129 -4.28 19.68 1.85
N SER A 130 -3.55 20.63 1.31
CA SER A 130 -4.14 21.86 0.81
C SER A 130 -4.66 21.63 -0.60
N MET A 131 -5.95 21.90 -0.85
CA MET A 131 -6.54 21.72 -2.17
C MET A 131 -6.26 22.95 -3.05
N PRO A 132 -5.63 22.80 -4.23
CA PRO A 132 -5.44 23.92 -5.15
C PRO A 132 -6.78 24.40 -5.71
N ALA A 133 -6.85 25.69 -6.04
CA ALA A 133 -8.10 26.34 -6.45
C ALA A 133 -8.73 25.72 -7.71
N GLU A 134 -7.93 25.10 -8.59
CA GLU A 134 -8.41 24.42 -9.79
C GLU A 134 -9.07 23.07 -9.47
N ALA A 135 -8.45 22.26 -8.60
CA ALA A 135 -9.03 20.99 -8.15
C ALA A 135 -10.34 21.22 -7.39
N TYR A 136 -10.44 22.32 -6.65
CA TYR A 136 -11.67 22.72 -5.97
C TYR A 136 -12.83 22.93 -6.94
N ARG A 137 -12.56 23.55 -8.11
CA ARG A 137 -13.57 23.82 -9.16
C ARG A 137 -14.14 22.53 -9.74
N ALA A 138 -13.32 21.49 -9.87
CA ALA A 138 -13.75 20.18 -10.36
C ALA A 138 -14.48 19.36 -9.28
N ALA A 139 -14.07 19.49 -8.02
CA ALA A 139 -14.59 18.67 -6.92
C ALA A 139 -15.95 19.14 -6.38
N SER A 140 -16.28 20.42 -6.51
CA SER A 140 -17.53 20.98 -5.97
C SER A 140 -18.45 21.47 -7.08
N SER A 141 -19.64 20.88 -7.17
CA SER A 141 -20.73 21.37 -8.02
C SER A 141 -21.49 22.55 -7.40
N ASN A 142 -21.13 22.99 -6.18
CA ASN A 142 -21.85 24.03 -5.45
C ASN A 142 -21.48 25.45 -5.95
N PRO A 143 -22.42 26.20 -6.57
CA PRO A 143 -22.15 27.53 -7.12
C PRO A 143 -21.77 28.58 -6.06
N GLU A 144 -22.35 28.51 -4.84
CA GLU A 144 -22.10 29.49 -3.77
C GLU A 144 -20.66 29.46 -3.27
N LEU A 145 -20.08 28.27 -3.30
CA LEU A 145 -18.74 28.01 -2.82
C LEU A 145 -17.68 28.56 -3.79
N MET A 146 -17.97 28.52 -5.08
CA MET A 146 -17.17 29.20 -6.12
C MET A 146 -17.19 30.71 -5.98
N ALA A 147 -18.33 31.29 -5.59
CA ALA A 147 -18.45 32.73 -5.35
C ALA A 147 -17.55 33.18 -4.19
N LYS A 148 -17.49 32.40 -3.10
CA LYS A 148 -16.58 32.67 -1.96
C LYS A 148 -15.10 32.60 -2.35
N ILE A 149 -14.72 31.65 -3.20
CA ILE A 149 -13.32 31.54 -3.69
C ILE A 149 -12.95 32.72 -4.58
N LYS A 150 -13.84 33.13 -5.50
CA LYS A 150 -13.60 34.31 -6.35
C LYS A 150 -13.47 35.58 -5.52
N ALA A 151 -14.29 35.73 -4.48
CA ALA A 151 -14.20 36.84 -3.53
C ALA A 151 -12.90 36.82 -2.71
N ALA A 152 -12.46 35.65 -2.24
CA ALA A 152 -11.21 35.50 -1.49
C ALA A 152 -9.94 35.71 -2.34
N GLY A 153 -10.02 35.50 -3.66
CA GLY A 153 -8.95 35.81 -4.60
C GLY A 153 -8.81 37.31 -4.90
N ASN A 154 -9.91 38.07 -4.86
CA ASN A 154 -9.92 39.49 -5.22
C ASN A 154 -9.41 40.41 -4.09
N SER A 155 -9.41 39.94 -2.85
CA SER A 155 -8.99 40.71 -1.66
C SER A 155 -7.47 40.76 -1.45
N ARG A 156 -6.67 39.96 -2.17
CA ARG A 156 -5.19 39.98 -2.07
C ARG A 156 -4.50 40.90 -3.09
N GLY A 157 -5.24 41.47 -4.05
CA GLY A 157 -4.72 42.39 -5.07
C GLY A 157 -4.84 43.88 -4.72
N ALA A 158 -5.59 44.23 -3.68
CA ALA A 158 -5.74 45.62 -3.22
C ALA A 158 -4.60 46.02 -2.27
N VAL A 159 -3.35 45.96 -2.75
CA VAL A 159 -2.30 46.79 -2.17
C VAL A 159 -2.70 48.23 -2.45
N ARG A 160 -3.22 48.86 -1.40
CA ARG A 160 -3.65 50.26 -1.30
C ARG A 160 -2.55 51.18 -1.86
N ARG A 161 -2.62 51.51 -3.15
CA ARG A 161 -1.83 52.62 -3.71
C ARG A 161 -2.35 53.90 -3.05
N ARG A 162 -1.49 54.51 -2.24
CA ARG A 162 -1.71 55.82 -1.62
C ARG A 162 -1.86 56.90 -2.68
#